data_AF-A0A061I9Z3-F1
#
_entry.id   AF-A0A061I9Z3-F1
#
_cell.length_a   1.000
_cell.length_b   1.000
_cell.length_c   1.000
_cell.angle_alpha   90.00
_cell.angle_beta   90.00
_cell.angle_gamma   90.00
#
_symmetry.space_group_name_H-M   'P 1'
#
loop_
_entity.id
_entity.type
_entity.pdbx_description
1 polymer ?
#
loop_
_entity_poly.entity_id
_entity_poly.type
_entity_poly.pdbx_seq_one_letter_code
_entity_poly.pdbx_strand_id
1 'polypeptide(L)'
;VFGAYSMDVITSTAFGVSVDSLNNPKDPFVEKAREIIRLDFFDPLIISVGSVVNVPVYALHHDPQYWPEPEEFRPERFSKENKGSIDPYVYLPFGNGPKNCIGMRVALMNMKLALTKVLQNFTFQPCKETQVRGKLSL
;
A
#
# COMPACT_ATOMS: atom_id res chain seq x y z
N VAL A 1 -15.05 11.52 2.85
CA VAL A 1 -14.64 12.32 4.03
C VAL A 1 -13.20 12.01 4.49
N PHE A 2 -12.66 10.79 4.37
CA PHE A 2 -11.35 10.43 4.94
C PHE A 2 -10.12 10.42 3.99
N GLY A 3 -10.24 10.72 2.70
CA GLY A 3 -9.10 10.59 1.76
C GLY A 3 -8.06 11.73 1.79
N ALA A 4 -8.47 12.94 2.17
CA ALA A 4 -7.66 14.16 2.01
C ALA A 4 -6.86 14.55 3.26
N TYR A 5 -7.30 14.15 4.46
CA TYR A 5 -6.55 14.37 5.71
C TYR A 5 -5.18 13.66 5.72
N SER A 6 -5.06 12.57 4.96
CA SER A 6 -3.83 11.79 4.86
C SER A 6 -2.67 12.62 4.32
N MET A 7 -2.89 13.45 3.28
CA MET A 7 -1.78 14.14 2.61
C MET A 7 -1.21 15.29 3.42
N ASP A 8 -2.06 16.07 4.07
CA ASP A 8 -1.65 17.16 4.95
C ASP A 8 -0.91 16.60 6.18
N VAL A 9 -1.42 15.51 6.77
CA VAL A 9 -0.77 14.83 7.90
C VAL A 9 0.57 14.21 7.48
N ILE A 10 0.63 13.49 6.35
CA ILE A 10 1.86 12.88 5.85
C ILE A 10 2.91 13.95 5.57
N THR A 11 2.54 15.04 4.91
CA THR A 11 3.51 16.07 4.53
C THR A 11 4.02 16.84 5.75
N SER A 12 3.12 17.13 6.70
CA SER A 12 3.48 17.77 7.97
C SER A 12 4.38 16.88 8.83
N THR A 13 4.09 15.59 8.93
CA THR A 13 4.91 14.67 9.75
C THR A 13 6.22 14.29 9.09
N ALA A 14 6.25 14.08 7.78
CA ALA A 14 7.46 13.63 7.07
C ALA A 14 8.45 14.77 6.76
N PHE A 15 7.96 15.97 6.48
CA PHE A 15 8.79 17.09 6.02
C PHE A 15 8.76 18.31 6.94
N GLY A 16 7.95 18.29 8.01
CA GLY A 16 7.86 19.38 8.97
C GLY A 16 7.27 20.67 8.39
N VAL A 17 6.54 20.56 7.27
CA VAL A 17 5.91 21.71 6.59
C VAL A 17 4.40 21.66 6.77
N SER A 18 3.81 22.78 7.17
CA SER A 18 2.35 22.91 7.26
C SER A 18 1.77 22.99 5.86
N VAL A 19 0.92 22.03 5.50
CA VAL A 19 0.20 21.99 4.22
C VAL A 19 -1.29 21.96 4.52
N ASP A 20 -2.04 22.83 3.83
CA ASP A 20 -3.50 22.91 3.94
C ASP A 20 -4.10 22.74 2.55
N SER A 21 -3.92 21.54 1.98
CA SER A 21 -4.37 21.26 0.61
C SER A 21 -5.89 21.25 0.49
N LEU A 22 -6.61 21.19 1.62
CA LEU A 22 -8.06 21.17 1.71
C LEU A 22 -8.69 22.57 1.63
N ASN A 23 -8.19 23.54 2.40
CA ASN A 23 -8.81 24.86 2.48
C ASN A 23 -8.08 25.92 1.66
N ASN A 24 -6.84 25.65 1.24
CA ASN A 24 -6.05 26.56 0.40
C ASN A 24 -5.82 25.99 -1.01
N PRO A 25 -6.68 26.31 -1.98
CA PRO A 25 -6.53 25.85 -3.36
C PRO A 25 -5.32 26.45 -4.10
N LYS A 26 -4.60 27.40 -3.50
CA LYS A 26 -3.33 27.97 -3.99
C LYS A 26 -2.11 27.42 -3.24
N ASP A 27 -2.28 26.39 -2.44
CA ASP A 27 -1.15 25.74 -1.78
C ASP A 27 -0.15 25.22 -2.85
N PRO A 28 1.17 25.46 -2.70
CA PRO A 28 2.17 25.03 -3.67
C PRO A 28 2.11 23.54 -4.01
N PHE A 29 1.69 22.70 -3.06
CA PHE A 29 1.47 21.27 -3.27
C PHE A 29 0.33 21.04 -4.28
N VAL A 30 -0.79 21.75 -4.13
CA VAL A 30 -1.97 21.64 -5.00
C VAL A 30 -1.64 22.16 -6.41
N GLU A 31 -0.88 23.26 -6.52
CA GLU A 31 -0.47 23.81 -7.81
C GLU A 31 0.44 22.86 -8.59
N LYS A 32 1.46 22.27 -7.93
CA LYS A 32 2.34 21.30 -8.61
C LYS A 32 1.70 19.95 -8.85
N ALA A 33 0.78 19.51 -7.99
CA ALA A 33 -0.03 18.33 -8.27
C ALA A 33 -0.89 18.53 -9.53
N ARG A 34 -1.48 19.73 -9.72
CA ARG A 34 -2.25 20.05 -10.93
C ARG A 34 -1.42 20.04 -12.21
N GLU A 35 -0.15 20.47 -12.14
CA GLU A 35 0.77 20.39 -13.27
C GLU A 35 1.13 18.95 -13.63
N ILE A 36 1.33 18.09 -12.63
CA ILE A 36 1.67 16.66 -12.82
C ILE A 36 0.47 15.84 -13.36
N ILE A 37 -0.76 16.25 -13.04
CA ILE A 37 -2.00 15.51 -13.37
C ILE A 37 -2.62 15.96 -14.72
N ARG A 38 -2.04 16.92 -15.43
CA ARG A 38 -2.45 17.22 -16.82
C ARG A 38 -2.03 16.08 -17.75
N LEU A 39 -2.89 15.09 -17.90
CA LEU A 39 -2.77 13.99 -18.86
C LEU A 39 -3.19 14.47 -20.27
N ASP A 40 -2.45 13.99 -21.27
CA ASP A 40 -2.52 14.40 -22.68
C ASP A 40 -3.81 13.97 -23.40
N PHE A 41 -4.13 14.71 -24.48
CA PHE A 41 -5.36 14.69 -25.28
C PHE A 41 -5.72 13.34 -25.97
N PHE A 42 -4.90 12.30 -25.86
CA PHE A 42 -5.05 11.02 -26.57
C PHE A 42 -5.47 9.83 -25.68
N ASP A 43 -5.74 10.06 -24.40
CA ASP A 43 -6.25 9.03 -23.50
C ASP A 43 -7.80 9.07 -23.47
N PRO A 44 -8.52 7.96 -23.74
CA PRO A 44 -10.00 7.95 -23.71
C PRO A 44 -10.60 8.19 -22.31
N LEU A 45 -9.76 8.30 -21.27
CA LEU A 45 -10.17 8.55 -19.90
C LEU A 45 -10.02 10.05 -19.55
N ILE A 46 -11.12 10.80 -19.66
CA ILE A 46 -11.16 12.20 -19.21
C ILE A 46 -11.25 12.24 -17.68
N ILE A 47 -10.13 12.46 -17.01
CA ILE A 47 -10.09 12.72 -15.56
C ILE A 47 -10.13 14.22 -15.34
N SER A 48 -11.26 14.76 -14.87
CA SER A 48 -11.36 16.19 -14.57
C SER A 48 -10.46 16.57 -13.39
N VAL A 49 -9.90 17.78 -13.42
CA VAL A 49 -9.14 18.32 -12.28
C VAL A 49 -10.02 18.30 -11.03
N GLY A 50 -9.48 17.78 -9.93
CA GLY A 50 -10.22 17.62 -8.68
C GLY A 50 -10.98 16.29 -8.55
N SER A 51 -10.93 15.42 -9.57
CA SER A 51 -11.46 14.06 -9.45
C SER A 51 -10.69 13.27 -8.39
N VAL A 52 -11.42 12.56 -7.53
CA VAL A 52 -10.84 11.60 -6.61
C VAL A 52 -10.62 10.28 -7.35
N VAL A 53 -9.36 9.88 -7.50
CA VAL A 53 -9.00 8.56 -8.03
C VAL A 53 -8.73 7.63 -6.84
N ASN A 54 -9.49 6.54 -6.76
CA ASN A 54 -9.29 5.52 -5.75
C ASN A 54 -8.68 4.27 -6.39
N VAL A 55 -7.59 3.77 -5.81
CA VAL A 55 -7.01 2.48 -6.21
C VAL A 55 -7.64 1.40 -5.33
N PRO A 56 -8.39 0.43 -5.89
CA PRO A 56 -9.07 -0.60 -5.12
C PRO A 56 -8.07 -1.69 -4.68
N VAL A 57 -7.13 -1.33 -3.80
CA VAL A 57 -6.01 -2.18 -3.36
C VAL A 57 -6.50 -3.54 -2.83
N TYR A 58 -7.59 -3.55 -2.04
CA TYR A 58 -8.16 -4.79 -1.51
C TYR A 58 -8.62 -5.72 -2.63
N ALA A 59 -9.38 -5.22 -3.61
CA ALA A 59 -9.86 -6.02 -4.73
C ALA A 59 -8.69 -6.53 -5.57
N LEU A 60 -7.68 -5.69 -5.80
CA LEU A 60 -6.50 -6.06 -6.57
C LEU A 60 -5.65 -7.15 -5.89
N HIS A 61 -5.56 -7.13 -4.56
CA HIS A 61 -4.84 -8.15 -3.78
C HIS A 61 -5.60 -9.48 -3.66
N HIS A 62 -6.91 -9.48 -3.96
CA HIS A 62 -7.77 -10.66 -3.89
C HIS A 62 -8.33 -11.06 -5.26
N ASP A 63 -7.84 -10.46 -6.34
CA ASP A 63 -8.28 -10.79 -7.69
C ASP A 63 -7.75 -12.18 -8.09
N PRO A 64 -8.65 -13.18 -8.31
CA PRO A 64 -8.23 -14.53 -8.68
C PRO A 64 -7.42 -14.61 -9.97
N GLN A 65 -7.50 -13.60 -10.84
CA GLN A 65 -6.71 -13.51 -12.07
C GLN A 65 -5.20 -13.45 -11.76
N TYR A 66 -4.82 -12.76 -10.69
CA TYR A 66 -3.42 -12.60 -10.28
C TYR A 66 -3.06 -13.46 -9.06
N TRP A 67 -4.04 -13.76 -8.22
CA TRP A 67 -3.89 -14.48 -6.96
C TRP A 67 -4.78 -15.72 -6.96
N PRO A 68 -4.34 -16.85 -7.56
CA PRO A 68 -5.10 -18.11 -7.48
C PRO A 68 -5.35 -18.47 -6.01
N GLU A 69 -6.59 -18.78 -5.60
CA GLU A 69 -6.94 -19.05 -4.19
C GLU A 69 -6.60 -17.88 -3.24
N PRO A 70 -7.14 -16.66 -3.47
CA PRO A 70 -6.67 -15.44 -2.80
C PRO A 70 -6.90 -15.43 -1.28
N GLU A 71 -7.91 -16.15 -0.81
CA GLU A 71 -8.26 -16.28 0.61
C GLU A 71 -7.35 -17.27 1.36
N GLU A 72 -6.53 -18.04 0.65
CA GLU A 72 -5.62 -19.00 1.26
C GLU A 72 -4.25 -18.37 1.58
N PHE A 73 -3.82 -18.53 2.82
CA PHE A 73 -2.50 -18.13 3.28
C PHE A 73 -1.41 -19.02 2.67
N ARG A 74 -0.75 -18.52 1.62
CA ARG A 74 0.32 -19.22 0.89
C ARG A 74 1.61 -18.37 0.86
N PRO A 75 2.49 -18.46 1.87
CA PRO A 75 3.75 -17.70 1.94
C PRO A 75 4.64 -17.80 0.68
N GLU A 76 4.60 -18.95 0.02
CA GLU A 76 5.44 -19.38 -1.11
C GLU A 76 5.19 -18.53 -2.34
N ARG A 77 4.05 -17.82 -2.42
CA ARG A 77 3.81 -16.81 -3.47
C ARG A 77 4.93 -15.77 -3.51
N PHE A 78 5.48 -15.43 -2.34
CA PHE A 78 6.51 -14.41 -2.19
C PHE A 78 7.92 -15.02 -2.06
N SER A 79 8.11 -16.27 -2.50
CA SER A 79 9.42 -16.90 -2.53
C SER A 79 10.38 -16.18 -3.49
N LYS A 80 11.67 -16.50 -3.40
CA LYS A 80 12.68 -15.86 -4.28
C LYS A 80 12.45 -16.21 -5.75
N GLU A 81 11.98 -17.42 -6.01
CA GLU A 81 11.70 -17.98 -7.33
C GLU A 81 10.52 -17.28 -7.99
N ASN A 82 9.47 -16.99 -7.20
CA ASN A 82 8.24 -16.34 -7.66
C ASN A 82 8.32 -14.80 -7.67
N LYS A 83 9.38 -14.21 -7.11
CA LYS A 83 9.50 -12.75 -7.00
C LYS A 83 9.39 -12.02 -8.34
N GLY A 84 9.87 -12.64 -9.43
CA GLY A 84 9.84 -12.07 -10.78
C GLY A 84 8.49 -12.20 -11.50
N SER A 85 7.59 -13.07 -11.04
CA SER A 85 6.30 -13.31 -11.69
C SER A 85 5.17 -12.43 -11.16
N ILE A 86 5.39 -11.73 -10.05
CA ILE A 86 4.39 -10.82 -9.47
C ILE A 86 4.54 -9.45 -10.14
N ASP A 87 3.47 -8.98 -10.78
CA ASP A 87 3.42 -7.61 -11.32
C ASP A 87 3.53 -6.59 -10.16
N PRO A 88 4.50 -5.66 -10.19
CA PRO A 88 4.64 -4.62 -9.17
C PRO A 88 3.41 -3.73 -8.97
N TYR A 89 2.49 -3.69 -9.93
CA TYR A 89 1.25 -2.92 -9.86
C TYR A 89 0.08 -3.71 -9.30
N VAL A 90 0.17 -5.04 -9.16
CA VAL A 90 -0.90 -5.84 -8.52
C VAL A 90 -0.66 -6.06 -7.03
N TYR A 91 0.58 -5.93 -6.56
CA TYR A 91 0.94 -6.02 -5.15
C TYR A 91 1.41 -4.66 -4.61
N LEU A 92 0.47 -3.94 -3.97
CA LEU A 92 0.60 -2.55 -3.54
C LEU A 92 0.49 -2.32 -2.00
N PRO A 93 1.18 -3.10 -1.14
CA PRO A 93 1.06 -2.94 0.33
C PRO A 93 1.60 -1.59 0.84
N PHE A 94 2.48 -0.94 0.08
CA PHE A 94 3.09 0.35 0.41
C PHE A 94 2.84 1.40 -0.68
N GLY A 95 1.87 1.15 -1.58
CA GLY A 95 1.68 1.92 -2.81
C GLY A 95 2.85 1.75 -3.80
N ASN A 96 2.80 2.49 -4.91
CA ASN A 96 3.82 2.49 -5.95
C ASN A 96 3.92 3.90 -6.60
N GLY A 97 4.97 4.16 -7.37
CA GLY A 97 5.23 5.44 -8.02
C GLY A 97 5.85 6.52 -7.11
N PRO A 98 5.90 7.78 -7.58
CA PRO A 98 6.60 8.89 -6.90
C PRO A 98 6.03 9.28 -5.53
N LYS A 99 4.81 8.82 -5.21
CA LYS A 99 4.11 9.07 -3.95
C LYS A 99 3.90 7.78 -3.15
N ASN A 100 4.76 6.78 -3.33
CA ASN A 100 4.73 5.56 -2.51
C ASN A 100 5.14 5.86 -1.06
N CYS A 101 4.93 4.88 -0.17
CA CYS A 101 5.26 5.02 1.25
C CYS A 101 6.78 5.23 1.43
N ILE A 102 7.15 6.44 1.87
CA ILE A 102 8.54 6.80 2.19
C ILE A 102 9.15 5.90 3.27
N GLY A 103 8.31 5.37 4.18
CA GLY A 103 8.72 4.51 5.30
C GLY A 103 8.85 3.03 4.96
N MET A 104 8.61 2.60 3.71
CA MET A 104 8.57 1.18 3.34
C MET A 104 9.81 0.39 3.80
N ARG A 105 11.00 0.94 3.60
CA ARG A 105 12.26 0.27 3.95
C ARG A 105 12.42 0.09 5.46
N VAL A 106 12.07 1.12 6.23
CA VAL A 106 12.12 1.11 7.70
C VAL A 106 11.09 0.13 8.26
N ALA A 107 9.86 0.16 7.73
CA ALA A 107 8.80 -0.75 8.14
C ALA A 107 9.21 -2.22 7.91
N LEU A 108 9.69 -2.56 6.71
CA LEU A 108 10.11 -3.92 6.40
C LEU A 108 11.31 -4.39 7.25
N MET A 109 12.25 -3.50 7.55
CA MET A 109 13.37 -3.82 8.44
C MET A 109 12.88 -4.13 9.86
N ASN A 110 12.06 -3.24 10.43
CA ASN A 110 11.53 -3.42 11.78
C ASN A 110 10.65 -4.67 11.89
N MET A 111 9.79 -4.94 10.91
CA MET A 111 8.95 -6.15 10.89
C MET A 111 9.78 -7.43 10.85
N LYS A 112 10.84 -7.47 10.05
CA LYS A 112 11.75 -8.64 10.00
C LYS A 112 12.49 -8.84 11.31
N LEU A 113 13.00 -7.77 11.92
CA LEU A 113 13.68 -7.83 13.22
C LEU A 113 12.73 -8.30 14.33
N ALA A 114 11.53 -7.71 14.40
CA ALA A 114 10.51 -8.10 15.37
C ALA A 114 10.13 -9.58 15.20
N LEU A 115 9.83 -10.02 13.97
CA LEU A 115 9.48 -11.42 13.69
C LEU A 115 10.62 -12.37 14.08
N THR A 116 11.86 -12.03 13.73
CA THR A 116 13.03 -12.87 14.07
C THR A 116 13.22 -12.98 15.58
N LYS A 117 13.10 -11.85 16.29
CA LYS A 117 13.23 -11.83 17.75
C LYS A 117 12.13 -12.65 18.42
N VAL A 118 10.90 -12.54 17.93
CA VAL A 118 9.76 -13.31 18.41
C VAL A 118 10.00 -14.82 18.20
N LEU A 119 10.38 -15.24 16.98
CA LEU A 119 10.61 -16.65 16.66
C LEU A 119 11.83 -17.26 17.38
N GLN A 120 12.83 -16.46 17.75
CA GLN A 120 14.01 -16.93 18.49
C GLN A 120 13.77 -17.12 19.99
N ASN A 121 12.81 -16.41 20.57
CA ASN A 121 12.63 -16.35 22.03
C ASN A 121 11.33 -17.02 22.49
N PHE A 122 10.43 -17.33 21.56
CA PHE A 122 9.13 -17.91 21.86
C PHE A 122 8.80 -19.07 20.92
N THR A 123 8.12 -20.08 21.46
CA THR A 123 7.51 -21.17 20.70
C THR A 123 6.00 -20.98 20.74
N PHE A 124 5.36 -20.99 19.57
CA PHE A 124 3.92 -20.84 19.45
C PHE A 124 3.24 -22.22 19.51
N GLN A 125 2.17 -22.31 20.30
CA GLN A 125 1.31 -23.49 20.37
C GLN A 125 -0.16 -23.04 20.31
N PRO A 126 -1.01 -23.75 19.54
CA PRO A 126 -2.43 -23.44 19.51
C PRO A 126 -3.11 -23.81 20.85
N CYS A 127 -4.09 -23.01 21.24
CA CYS A 127 -4.98 -23.25 22.38
C CYS A 127 -6.44 -23.36 21.91
N LYS A 128 -7.38 -23.66 22.82
CA LYS A 128 -8.81 -23.87 22.48
C LYS A 128 -9.45 -22.64 21.85
N GLU A 129 -8.94 -21.46 22.19
CA GLU A 129 -9.39 -20.16 21.70
C GLU A 129 -8.74 -19.77 20.36
N THR A 130 -7.73 -20.52 19.90
CA THR A 130 -7.03 -20.22 18.64
C THR A 130 -7.95 -20.47 17.45
N GLN A 131 -8.37 -19.40 16.80
CA GLN A 131 -9.11 -19.48 15.53
C GLN A 131 -8.13 -19.80 14.41
N VAL A 132 -8.11 -21.05 13.96
CA VAL A 132 -7.33 -21.46 12.80
C VAL A 132 -8.05 -20.97 11.54
N ARG A 133 -7.66 -19.80 11.04
CA ARG A 133 -8.20 -19.23 9.79
C ARG A 133 -7.25 -19.60 8.65
N GLY A 134 -7.69 -20.52 7.80
CA GLY A 134 -6.89 -21.09 6.69
C GLY A 134 -6.15 -22.37 7.10
N LYS A 135 -6.01 -23.31 6.15
CA LYS A 135 -5.20 -24.52 6.35
C LYS A 135 -3.73 -24.14 6.35
N LEU A 136 -3.12 -24.04 7.53
CA LEU A 136 -1.66 -24.03 7.64
C LEU A 136 -1.17 -25.47 7.37
N SER A 137 -0.67 -25.74 6.17
CA SER A 137 0.14 -26.94 5.92
C SER A 137 1.50 -26.72 6.58
N LEU A 138 1.67 -27.23 7.79
CA LEU A 138 2.97 -27.37 8.44
C LEU A 138 3.67 -28.63 7.92
#